data_AF-A0A7J9BMP3-F1
#
_entry.id   AF-A0A7J9BMP3-F1
#
_cell.length_a   1.000
_cell.length_b   1.000
_cell.length_c   1.000
_cell.angle_alpha   90.00
_cell.angle_beta   90.00
_cell.angle_gamma   90.00
#
_symmetry.space_group_name_H-M   'P 1'
#
loop_
_entity.id
_entity.type
_entity.pdbx_description
1 polymer ?
#
loop_
_entity_poly.entity_id
_entity_poly.type
_entity_poly.pdbx_seq_one_letter_code
_entity_poly.pdbx_strand_id
1 'polypeptide(L)'
;MLEGVEAALGLPKGSLPRPIYSRVQLWGAALPTNTPGIPCIFDPHGRAGICGDWLLGSNLESAALSGMALANHIADYLRSDGACPEEFAVGLEKEFEAIEGHDIGQFALAGVESSLKQHNEMSAFQLAP
;
A
#
# COMPACT_ATOMS: atom_id res chain seq x y z
N MET A 1 11.98 -2.10 -18.75
CA MET A 1 11.59 -3.40 -18.15
C MET A 1 12.30 -4.56 -18.84
N LEU A 2 12.06 -4.83 -20.14
CA LEU A 2 12.73 -5.93 -20.86
C LEU A 2 14.26 -5.83 -20.89
N GLU A 3 14.82 -4.65 -21.14
CA GLU A 3 16.29 -4.45 -21.08
C GLU A 3 16.88 -4.81 -19.70
N GLY A 4 16.12 -4.58 -18.62
CA GLY A 4 16.54 -4.98 -17.26
C GLY A 4 16.55 -6.50 -17.08
N VAL A 5 15.61 -7.21 -17.70
CA VAL A 5 15.59 -8.68 -17.73
C VAL A 5 16.77 -9.22 -18.53
N GLU A 6 17.05 -8.65 -19.70
CA GLU A 6 18.21 -9.02 -20.52
C GLU A 6 19.51 -8.89 -19.73
N ALA A 7 19.70 -7.76 -19.05
CA ALA A 7 20.87 -7.52 -18.21
C ALA A 7 20.98 -8.54 -17.06
N ALA A 8 19.88 -8.82 -16.35
CA ALA A 8 19.87 -9.78 -15.25
C ALA A 8 20.18 -11.22 -15.69
N LEU A 9 19.85 -11.57 -16.93
CA LEU A 9 20.10 -12.90 -17.52
C LEU A 9 21.42 -12.98 -18.30
N GLY A 10 22.17 -11.87 -18.42
CA GLY A 10 23.40 -11.82 -19.23
C GLY A 10 23.16 -11.94 -20.74
N LEU A 11 21.98 -11.56 -21.21
CA LEU A 11 21.60 -11.61 -22.62
C LEU A 11 22.00 -10.32 -23.36
N PRO A 12 22.31 -10.40 -24.68
CA PRO A 12 22.52 -9.19 -25.49
C PRO A 12 21.27 -8.31 -25.51
N LYS A 13 21.47 -6.99 -25.55
CA LYS A 13 20.37 -6.02 -25.64
C LYS A 13 19.52 -6.27 -26.89
N GLY A 14 18.20 -6.32 -26.72
CA GLY A 14 17.23 -6.55 -27.81
C GLY A 14 17.17 -8.00 -28.31
N SER A 15 17.73 -8.95 -27.56
CA SER A 15 17.67 -10.37 -27.90
C SER A 15 16.36 -11.04 -27.48
N LEU A 16 15.63 -10.46 -26.51
CA LEU A 16 14.33 -10.99 -26.12
C LEU A 16 13.27 -10.69 -27.20
N PRO A 17 12.39 -11.66 -27.52
CA PRO A 17 11.30 -11.44 -28.45
C PRO A 17 10.32 -10.41 -27.90
N ARG A 18 9.64 -9.69 -28.80
CA ARG A 18 8.60 -8.73 -28.42
C ARG A 18 7.43 -9.46 -27.72
N PRO A 19 7.00 -9.02 -26.53
CA PRO A 19 5.84 -9.60 -25.87
C PRO A 19 4.58 -9.49 -26.72
N ILE A 20 3.80 -10.57 -26.80
CA ILE A 20 2.49 -10.58 -27.47
C ILE A 20 1.39 -9.95 -26.63
N TYR A 21 1.63 -9.77 -25.32
CA TYR A 21 0.72 -9.15 -24.38
C TYR A 21 1.52 -8.41 -23.30
N SER A 22 1.03 -7.23 -22.92
CA SER A 22 1.63 -6.40 -21.88
C SER A 22 0.53 -5.74 -21.04
N ARG A 23 0.71 -5.76 -19.71
CA ARG A 23 -0.10 -5.00 -18.76
C ARG A 23 0.82 -4.38 -17.71
N VAL A 24 0.56 -3.13 -17.35
CA VAL A 24 1.31 -2.40 -16.33
C VAL A 24 0.32 -1.93 -15.27
N GLN A 25 0.71 -2.04 -14.01
CA GLN A 25 -0.03 -1.48 -12.89
C GLN A 25 0.95 -0.76 -11.96
N LEU A 26 0.57 0.46 -11.58
CA LEU A 26 1.30 1.30 -10.66
C LEU A 26 0.68 1.17 -9.26
N TRP A 27 1.51 0.98 -8.25
CA TRP A 27 1.09 0.89 -6.85
C TRP A 27 1.84 1.94 -6.04
N GLY A 28 1.25 3.13 -5.87
CA GLY A 28 1.91 4.27 -5.22
C GLY A 28 2.22 4.07 -3.73
N ALA A 29 1.64 3.04 -3.11
CA ALA A 29 1.71 2.75 -1.68
C ALA A 29 2.02 1.28 -1.38
N ALA A 30 2.60 0.55 -2.33
CA ALA A 30 2.71 -0.90 -2.23
C ALA A 30 3.67 -1.40 -1.14
N LEU A 31 4.69 -0.60 -0.79
CA LEU A 31 5.75 -1.05 0.11
C LEU A 31 5.91 -0.06 1.27
N PRO A 32 5.49 -0.41 2.50
CA PRO A 32 5.82 0.38 3.67
C PRO A 32 7.35 0.45 3.84
N THR A 33 7.86 1.66 4.07
CA THR A 33 9.30 1.93 4.26
C THR A 33 9.70 1.96 5.74
N ASN A 34 8.72 1.99 6.64
CA ASN A 34 8.87 1.93 8.07
C ASN A 34 7.70 1.15 8.69
N THR A 35 7.91 0.65 9.91
CA THR A 35 6.97 -0.19 10.62
C THR A 35 7.04 0.13 12.11
N PRO A 36 5.91 0.41 12.80
CA PRO A 36 5.91 0.76 14.21
C PRO A 36 6.27 -0.43 15.13
N GLY A 37 6.15 -1.66 14.65
CA GLY A 37 6.55 -2.86 15.40
C GLY A 37 5.53 -3.31 16.44
N ILE A 38 4.27 -2.91 16.27
CA ILE A 38 3.13 -3.28 17.12
C ILE A 38 2.15 -4.15 16.31
N PRO A 39 1.49 -5.15 16.91
CA PRO A 39 0.68 -6.09 16.14
C PRO A 39 -0.64 -5.49 15.64
N CYS A 40 -1.22 -4.55 16.36
CA CYS A 40 -2.42 -3.80 15.96
C CYS A 40 -2.49 -2.48 16.74
N ILE A 41 -3.36 -1.59 16.27
CA ILE A 41 -3.76 -0.39 17.00
C ILE A 41 -5.24 -0.53 17.32
N PHE A 42 -5.65 -0.22 18.55
CA PHE A 42 -7.06 -0.22 18.94
C PHE A 42 -7.37 0.98 19.83
N ASP A 43 -8.34 1.79 19.39
CA ASP A 43 -8.99 2.81 20.18
C ASP A 43 -10.32 2.26 20.73
N PRO A 44 -10.40 1.94 22.03
CA PRO A 44 -11.58 1.37 22.66
C PRO A 44 -12.71 2.39 22.85
N HIS A 45 -12.39 3.69 22.93
CA HIS A 45 -13.41 4.74 23.06
C HIS A 45 -14.09 5.01 21.72
N GLY A 46 -13.31 5.16 20.65
CA GLY A 46 -13.81 5.29 19.28
C GLY A 46 -14.28 3.98 18.66
N ARG A 47 -14.00 2.83 19.30
CA ARG A 47 -14.28 1.47 18.81
C ARG A 47 -13.69 1.24 17.42
N ALA A 48 -12.50 1.79 17.18
CA ALA A 48 -11.81 1.74 15.91
C ALA A 48 -10.51 0.96 16.05
N GLY A 49 -10.23 0.11 15.07
CA GLY A 49 -9.04 -0.72 15.03
C GLY A 49 -8.29 -0.54 13.73
N ILE A 50 -6.96 -0.61 13.78
CA ILE A 50 -6.10 -0.58 12.60
C ILE A 50 -5.21 -1.83 12.62
N CYS A 51 -5.21 -2.54 11.49
CA CYS A 51 -4.37 -3.70 11.24
C CYS A 51 -3.85 -3.67 9.80
N GLY A 52 -2.73 -4.34 9.55
CA GLY A 52 -2.13 -4.44 8.23
C GLY A 52 -0.71 -4.98 8.28
N ASP A 53 -0.16 -5.31 7.11
CA ASP A 53 1.25 -5.71 6.97
C ASP A 53 2.18 -4.63 7.54
N TRP A 54 1.93 -3.37 7.19
CA TRP A 54 2.74 -2.21 7.56
C TRP A 54 2.91 -1.97 9.08
N LEU A 55 2.15 -2.65 9.94
CA LEU A 55 2.30 -2.61 11.39
C LEU A 55 3.40 -3.53 11.96
N LEU A 56 3.65 -4.68 11.30
CA LEU A 56 4.64 -5.69 11.71
C LEU A 56 5.76 -5.92 10.69
N GLY A 57 5.49 -5.72 9.41
CA GLY A 57 6.47 -5.78 8.32
C GLY A 57 5.81 -5.97 6.94
N SER A 58 6.51 -5.65 5.87
CA SER A 58 5.99 -5.66 4.49
C SER A 58 5.84 -7.06 3.89
N ASN A 59 4.93 -7.89 4.43
CA ASN A 59 4.68 -9.25 3.92
C ASN A 59 3.28 -9.77 4.31
N LEU A 60 2.88 -10.88 3.67
CA LEU A 60 1.57 -11.52 3.88
C LEU A 60 1.36 -12.05 5.30
N GLU A 61 2.40 -12.62 5.91
CA GLU A 61 2.32 -13.15 7.27
C GLU A 61 2.03 -12.03 8.27
N SER A 62 2.74 -10.91 8.18
CA SER A 62 2.51 -9.71 8.98
C SER A 62 1.08 -9.19 8.86
N ALA A 63 0.50 -9.15 7.65
CA ALA A 63 -0.90 -8.76 7.48
C ALA A 63 -1.85 -9.72 8.21
N ALA A 64 -1.64 -11.02 8.07
CA ALA A 64 -2.48 -12.03 8.71
C ALA A 64 -2.36 -11.96 10.24
N LEU A 65 -1.14 -11.92 10.77
CA LEU A 65 -0.88 -11.81 12.20
C LEU A 65 -1.47 -10.52 12.80
N SER A 66 -1.33 -9.40 12.10
CA SER A 66 -1.88 -8.11 12.53
C SER A 66 -3.42 -8.14 12.58
N GLY A 67 -4.05 -8.72 11.55
CA GLY A 67 -5.51 -8.88 11.52
C GLY A 67 -6.05 -9.76 12.65
N MET A 68 -5.37 -10.89 12.92
CA MET A 68 -5.72 -11.78 14.04
C MET A 68 -5.54 -11.10 15.39
N ALA A 69 -4.45 -10.33 15.57
CA ALA A 69 -4.20 -9.60 16.80
C ALA A 69 -5.31 -8.58 17.08
N LEU A 70 -5.71 -7.79 16.08
CA LEU A 70 -6.81 -6.85 16.24
C LEU A 70 -8.14 -7.55 16.55
N ALA A 71 -8.44 -8.65 15.86
CA ALA A 71 -9.65 -9.43 16.11
C ALA A 71 -9.72 -9.96 17.55
N ASN A 72 -8.60 -10.46 18.08
CA ASN A 72 -8.51 -10.91 19.47
C ASN A 72 -8.73 -9.75 20.45
N HIS A 73 -8.08 -8.59 20.23
CA HIS A 73 -8.29 -7.40 21.07
C HIS A 73 -9.76 -6.96 21.10
N ILE A 74 -10.43 -6.92 19.95
CA ILE A 74 -11.86 -6.59 19.86
C ILE A 74 -12.70 -7.63 20.61
N ALA A 75 -12.42 -8.92 20.43
CA ALA A 75 -13.14 -9.98 21.12
C ALA A 75 -12.99 -9.88 22.64
N ASP A 76 -11.79 -9.57 23.13
CA ASP A 76 -11.52 -9.40 24.57
C ASP A 76 -12.26 -8.20 25.14
N TYR A 77 -12.24 -7.06 24.44
CA TYR A 77 -12.98 -5.85 24.83
C TYR A 77 -14.50 -6.07 24.86
N LEU A 78 -15.05 -6.82 23.89
CA LEU A 78 -16.48 -7.16 23.90
C LEU A 78 -16.84 -8.10 25.05
N ARG A 79 -15.94 -9.03 25.40
CA ARG A 79 -16.14 -9.95 26.54
C ARG A 79 -16.08 -9.24 27.89
N SER A 80 -15.38 -8.11 28.00
CA SER A 80 -15.37 -7.28 29.20
C SER A 80 -16.59 -6.36 29.33
N ASP A 81 -17.55 -6.43 28.39
CA ASP A 81 -18.68 -5.49 28.29
C ASP A 81 -18.22 -4.02 28.18
N GLY A 82 -17.01 -3.81 27.62
CA GLY A 82 -16.38 -2.50 27.53
C GLY A 82 -15.92 -1.92 28.87
N ALA A 83 -15.80 -2.73 29.92
CA ALA A 83 -15.24 -2.30 31.19
C ALA A 83 -13.74 -1.97 31.05
N CYS A 84 -13.30 -0.92 31.76
CA CYS A 84 -11.92 -0.40 31.72
C CYS A 84 -11.37 -0.24 30.30
N PRO A 85 -11.97 0.60 29.43
CA PRO A 85 -11.50 0.81 28.06
C PRO A 85 -9.99 1.04 27.95
N GLU A 86 -9.42 1.77 28.91
CA GLU A 86 -8.02 2.15 28.95
C GLU A 86 -7.06 0.94 28.97
N GLU A 87 -7.49 -0.21 29.50
CA GLU A 87 -6.70 -1.45 29.52
C GLU A 87 -6.61 -2.12 28.14
N PHE A 88 -7.53 -1.80 27.23
CA PHE A 88 -7.58 -2.34 25.87
C PHE A 88 -6.96 -1.39 24.84
N ALA A 89 -6.65 -0.15 25.21
CA ALA A 89 -5.99 0.81 24.34
C ALA A 89 -4.57 0.32 24.00
N VAL A 90 -4.26 0.21 22.71
CA VAL A 90 -2.94 -0.22 22.25
C VAL A 90 -2.52 0.57 21.00
N GLY A 91 -1.24 0.96 20.95
CA GLY A 91 -0.62 1.50 19.75
C GLY A 91 -0.86 2.99 19.45
N LEU A 92 -1.72 3.68 20.22
CA LEU A 92 -1.92 5.13 20.17
C LEU A 92 -1.34 5.80 21.43
N GLU A 93 -0.02 5.78 21.57
CA GLU A 93 0.63 6.49 22.68
C GLU A 93 0.78 8.00 22.41
N LYS A 94 0.58 8.43 21.15
CA LYS A 94 0.63 9.83 20.72
C LYS A 94 -0.66 10.21 20.02
N GLU A 95 -1.16 11.41 20.31
CA GLU A 95 -2.25 12.00 19.54
C GLU A 95 -1.80 12.21 18.07
N PHE A 96 -2.73 12.00 17.14
CA PHE A 96 -2.46 12.23 15.72
C PHE A 96 -2.33 13.72 15.44
N GLU A 97 -1.20 14.12 14.89
CA GLU A 97 -1.00 15.46 14.34
C GLU A 97 -1.24 15.45 12.83
N ALA A 98 -1.96 16.45 12.32
CA ALA A 98 -2.09 16.64 10.89
C ALA A 98 -0.72 16.94 10.29
N ILE A 99 -0.30 16.16 9.30
CA ILE A 99 0.94 16.40 8.55
C ILE A 99 0.64 17.17 7.26
N GLU A 100 1.43 18.19 6.95
CA GLU A 100 1.43 18.79 5.62
C GLU A 100 2.05 17.79 4.62
N GLY A 101 1.26 17.34 3.65
CA GLY A 101 1.69 16.34 2.68
C GLY A 101 0.66 16.11 1.58
N HIS A 102 1.06 15.39 0.53
CA HIS A 102 0.15 14.92 -0.49
C HIS A 102 -0.41 13.56 -0.06
N ASP A 103 -1.68 13.31 -0.37
CA ASP A 103 -2.31 12.03 -0.07
C ASP A 103 -1.55 10.88 -0.75
N ILE A 104 -1.51 9.73 -0.09
CA ILE A 104 -0.92 8.52 -0.65
C ILE A 104 -1.64 8.20 -1.97
N GLY A 105 -0.88 8.13 -3.07
CA GLY A 105 -1.41 7.92 -4.43
C GLY A 105 -1.75 9.20 -5.20
N GLN A 106 -1.51 10.38 -4.61
CA GLN A 106 -1.60 11.65 -5.32
C GLN A 106 -0.35 11.86 -6.18
N PHE A 107 -0.46 11.48 -7.46
CA PHE A 107 0.59 11.75 -8.43
C PHE A 107 0.45 13.20 -8.90
N ALA A 108 1.49 14.02 -8.70
CA ALA A 108 1.53 15.35 -9.28
C ALA A 108 1.40 15.24 -10.81
N LEU A 109 0.33 15.81 -11.37
CA LEU A 109 0.19 16.06 -12.81
C LEU A 109 1.18 17.13 -13.33
N ALA A 110 2.11 17.58 -12.48
CA ALA A 110 3.13 18.57 -12.80
C ALA A 110 4.15 17.98 -13.80
N GLY A 111 3.81 18.08 -15.09
CA GLY A 111 4.63 17.61 -16.21
C GLY A 111 3.82 17.04 -17.39
N VAL A 112 2.53 16.73 -17.20
CA VAL A 112 1.71 16.12 -18.28
C VAL A 112 1.15 17.19 -19.25
N GLU A 113 1.02 18.45 -18.83
CA GLU A 113 0.55 19.53 -19.71
C GLU A 113 1.55 19.89 -20.83
N SER A 114 2.85 19.67 -20.63
CA SER A 114 3.87 20.00 -21.64
C SER A 114 4.02 18.89 -22.69
N SER A 115 3.78 17.62 -22.34
CA SER A 115 3.87 16.49 -23.27
C SER A 115 2.62 16.28 -24.12
N LEU A 116 1.44 16.69 -23.65
CA LEU A 116 0.19 16.62 -24.42
C LEU A 116 0.16 17.55 -25.64
N LYS A 117 1.05 18.55 -25.71
CA LYS A 117 1.20 19.41 -26.90
C LYS A 117 2.13 18.84 -27.97
N GLN A 118 2.88 17.77 -27.70
CA GLN A 118 3.89 17.26 -28.64
C GLN A 118 3.63 15.86 -29.20
N HIS A 119 2.60 15.13 -28.78
CA HIS A 119 2.30 13.79 -29.31
C HIS A 119 0.84 13.66 -29.74
N ASN A 120 0.43 14.44 -30.74
CA ASN A 120 -0.81 14.21 -31.49
C ASN A 120 -0.60 13.17 -32.63
N GLU A 121 0.27 12.18 -32.42
CA GLU A 121 0.45 11.02 -33.28
C GLU A 121 0.57 9.77 -32.42
N MET A 122 -0.54 9.33 -31.83
CA MET A 122 -0.68 7.94 -31.43
C MET A 122 -2.09 7.49 -31.77
N SER A 123 -2.18 6.87 -32.95
CA SER A 123 -3.36 6.20 -33.48
C SER A 123 -4.10 5.44 -32.38
N ALA A 124 -5.38 5.77 -32.24
CA ALA A 124 -6.34 5.07 -31.39
C ALA A 124 -6.30 3.56 -31.65
N PHE A 125 -5.91 2.77 -30.65
CA PHE A 125 -6.29 1.36 -30.63
C PHE A 125 -7.75 1.30 -30.19
N GLN A 126 -8.65 1.37 -31.18
CA GLN A 126 -10.06 1.08 -31.00
C GLN A 126 -10.21 -0.36 -30.50
N LEU A 127 -10.86 -0.50 -29.35
CA LEU A 127 -11.49 -1.73 -28.92
C LEU A 127 -12.64 -2.03 -29.89
N ALA A 128 -12.56 -3.18 -30.55
CA ALA A 128 -13.70 -3.86 -31.15
C ALA A 128 -13.66 -5.32 -30.67
N PRO A 129 -14.84 -5.96 -30.51
CA PRO A 129 -15.07 -7.11 -29.64
C PRO A 129 -14.31 -8.39 -30.03
#